data_AF-A0A3D1WIG4-F1
#
_entry.id   AF-A0A3D1WIG4-F1
#
_cell.length_a   1.000
_cell.length_b   1.000
_cell.length_c   1.000
_cell.angle_alpha   90.00
_cell.angle_beta   90.00
_cell.angle_gamma   90.00
#
_symmetry.space_group_name_H-M   'P 1'
#
loop_
_entity.id
_entity.type
_entity.pdbx_description
1 polymer ?
#
loop_
_entity_poly.entity_id
_entity_poly.type
_entity_poly.pdbx_seq_one_letter_code
_entity_poly.pdbx_strand_id
1 'polypeptide(L)'
;MENTENQNNNFINLPTSANIPFPQLVDITPSSRTVQILKELAYSAQSEMTALATYLYQDWALYPTNPDIANEMEKIGVVEMTHLDALSNAIVSFGGKPNYTYEGSIWSANNVNFSTSLPQIMYENIRAEQRAISDYEYAIEHVDNQSLKEMFKKIIADERNHIAIFQAIIDSFDN
;
A
#
# COMPACT_ATOMS: atom_id res chain seq x y z
N MET A 1 23.43 -7.07 32.05
CA MET A 1 23.47 -6.41 30.73
C MET A 1 22.10 -5.78 30.59
N GLU A 2 22.11 -4.46 30.43
CA GLU A 2 21.01 -3.54 30.74
C GLU A 2 19.72 -3.83 29.97
N ASN A 3 18.60 -3.79 30.69
CA ASN A 3 17.26 -3.60 30.14
C ASN A 3 17.21 -2.21 29.50
N THR A 4 17.27 -2.14 28.17
CA THR A 4 16.87 -0.96 27.41
C THR A 4 15.35 -1.01 27.22
N GLU A 5 14.59 -0.68 28.26
CA GLU A 5 13.16 -0.36 28.14
C GLU A 5 13.00 1.12 27.74
N ASN A 6 12.06 1.35 26.81
CA ASN A 6 11.57 2.61 26.24
C ASN A 6 12.42 3.32 25.18
N GLN A 7 12.50 2.70 23.99
CA GLN A 7 12.26 3.49 22.78
C GLN A 7 10.76 3.87 22.78
N ASN A 8 10.47 5.16 22.57
CA ASN A 8 9.11 5.68 22.62
C ASN A 8 8.37 5.24 21.35
N ASN A 9 7.84 4.01 21.33
CA ASN A 9 7.20 3.37 20.17
C ASN A 9 5.81 3.95 19.87
N ASN A 10 5.72 5.27 19.73
CA ASN A 10 4.46 5.97 19.45
C ASN A 10 3.80 5.51 18.14
N PHE A 11 4.59 4.96 17.22
CA PHE A 11 4.12 4.37 15.97
C PHE A 11 3.15 3.18 16.16
N ILE A 12 3.27 2.41 17.26
CA ILE A 12 2.43 1.22 17.51
C ILE A 12 0.94 1.58 17.70
N ASN A 13 0.65 2.80 18.15
CA ASN A 13 -0.71 3.26 18.42
C ASN A 13 -1.34 3.97 17.22
N LEU A 14 -0.60 4.17 16.13
CA LEU A 14 -1.14 4.78 14.92
C LEU A 14 -1.99 3.75 14.16
N PRO A 15 -3.16 4.14 13.64
CA PRO A 15 -3.99 3.24 12.85
C PRO A 15 -3.30 2.99 11.50
N THR A 16 -3.23 1.74 11.04
CA THR A 16 -2.77 1.44 9.66
C THR A 16 -3.83 1.82 8.62
N SER A 17 -5.11 1.61 8.93
CA SER A 17 -6.22 1.95 8.04
C SER A 17 -7.10 3.05 8.62
N ALA A 18 -7.54 3.97 7.78
CA ALA A 18 -8.50 5.01 8.14
C ALA A 18 -9.86 4.39 8.51
N ASN A 19 -10.53 4.98 9.49
CA ASN A 19 -11.86 4.56 9.95
C ASN A 19 -12.97 5.00 8.96
N ILE A 20 -12.84 4.53 7.72
CA ILE A 20 -13.72 4.76 6.58
C ILE A 20 -13.94 3.36 5.96
N PRO A 21 -15.17 2.90 5.76
CA PRO A 21 -15.41 1.60 5.13
C PRO A 21 -15.09 1.66 3.63
N PHE A 22 -14.67 0.54 3.05
CA PHE A 22 -14.62 0.40 1.59
C PHE A 22 -16.04 0.56 1.00
N PRO A 23 -16.24 1.44 0.00
CA PRO A 23 -17.55 1.65 -0.58
C PRO A 23 -17.96 0.46 -1.45
N GLN A 24 -19.26 0.20 -1.53
CA GLN A 24 -19.82 -0.69 -2.54
C GLN A 24 -19.73 -0.03 -3.91
N LEU A 25 -19.21 -0.76 -4.91
CA LEU A 25 -19.18 -0.27 -6.28
C LEU A 25 -20.57 -0.37 -6.91
N VAL A 26 -21.09 0.74 -7.43
CA VAL A 26 -22.42 0.87 -8.03
C VAL A 26 -22.35 1.64 -9.34
N ASP A 27 -23.42 1.59 -10.14
CA ASP A 27 -23.52 2.30 -11.43
C ASP A 27 -22.36 1.98 -12.39
N ILE A 28 -21.98 0.70 -12.44
CA ILE A 28 -20.82 0.23 -13.18
C ILE A 28 -21.20 -0.04 -14.63
N THR A 29 -20.45 0.59 -15.55
CA THR A 29 -20.46 0.26 -16.98
C THR A 29 -19.08 -0.25 -17.37
N PRO A 30 -18.98 -1.38 -18.10
CA PRO A 30 -17.68 -1.88 -18.56
C PRO A 30 -16.87 -0.82 -19.30
N SER A 31 -15.58 -0.73 -18.98
CA SER A 31 -14.69 0.31 -19.51
C SER A 31 -13.26 -0.19 -19.59
N SER A 32 -12.75 -0.41 -20.80
CA SER A 32 -11.36 -0.84 -21.01
C SER A 32 -10.34 0.18 -20.50
N ARG A 33 -10.66 1.48 -20.60
CA ARG A 33 -9.83 2.57 -20.07
C ARG A 33 -9.74 2.48 -18.55
N THR A 34 -10.87 2.32 -17.86
CA THR A 34 -10.91 2.17 -16.40
C THR A 34 -10.18 0.90 -15.96
N VAL A 35 -10.35 -0.21 -16.70
CA VAL A 35 -9.60 -1.45 -16.45
C VAL A 35 -8.09 -1.24 -16.56
N GLN A 36 -7.60 -0.44 -17.53
CA GLN A 36 -6.16 -0.18 -17.65
C GLN A 36 -5.62 0.60 -16.44
N ILE A 37 -6.33 1.63 -15.99
CA ILE A 37 -5.99 2.41 -14.79
C ILE A 37 -5.98 1.50 -13.55
N LEU A 38 -7.02 0.68 -13.37
CA LEU A 38 -7.09 -0.27 -12.26
C LEU A 38 -5.94 -1.28 -12.27
N LYS A 39 -5.56 -1.77 -13.46
CA LYS A 39 -4.44 -2.72 -13.61
C LYS A 39 -3.08 -2.07 -13.37
N GLU A 40 -2.94 -0.78 -13.65
CA GLU A 40 -1.74 -0.02 -13.28
C GLU A 40 -1.57 0.02 -11.76
N LEU A 41 -2.63 0.44 -11.07
CA LEU A 41 -2.67 0.53 -9.61
C LEU A 41 -2.50 -0.84 -8.92
N ALA A 42 -3.02 -1.91 -9.54
CA ALA A 42 -2.99 -3.25 -8.95
C ALA A 42 -1.72 -4.05 -9.26
N TYR A 43 -1.14 -3.93 -10.46
CA TYR A 43 -0.13 -4.87 -10.95
C TYR A 43 1.10 -4.24 -11.66
N SER A 44 1.22 -2.92 -11.72
CA SER A 44 2.45 -2.28 -12.20
C SER A 44 3.64 -2.54 -11.27
N ALA A 45 4.83 -2.09 -11.64
CA ALA A 45 6.01 -2.22 -10.78
C ALA A 45 5.90 -1.43 -9.46
N GLN A 46 5.03 -0.41 -9.39
CA GLN A 46 4.83 0.47 -8.25
C GLN A 46 3.39 0.37 -7.71
N SER A 47 2.81 -0.82 -7.78
CA SER A 47 1.41 -1.11 -7.46
C SER A 47 1.19 -1.64 -6.04
N GLU A 48 -0.07 -1.84 -5.66
CA GLU A 48 -0.48 -2.54 -4.44
C GLU A 48 0.14 -3.95 -4.33
N MET A 49 0.28 -4.66 -5.44
CA MET A 49 0.95 -5.96 -5.45
C MET A 49 2.43 -5.84 -5.04
N THR A 50 3.10 -4.76 -5.47
CA THR A 50 4.49 -4.48 -5.06
C THR A 50 4.56 -4.06 -3.60
N ALA A 51 3.66 -3.19 -3.13
CA ALA A 51 3.61 -2.74 -1.73
C ALA A 51 3.40 -3.94 -0.79
N LEU A 52 2.36 -4.74 -1.04
CA LEU A 52 2.08 -5.99 -0.30
C LEU A 52 3.32 -6.90 -0.22
N ALA A 53 3.91 -7.23 -1.37
CA ALA A 53 5.06 -8.13 -1.41
C ALA A 53 6.29 -7.54 -0.70
N THR A 54 6.46 -6.22 -0.75
CA THR A 54 7.53 -5.50 -0.07
C THR A 54 7.36 -5.52 1.44
N TYR A 55 6.16 -5.24 1.95
CA TYR A 55 5.93 -5.18 3.39
C TYR A 55 5.95 -6.57 4.04
N LEU A 56 5.48 -7.62 3.35
CA LEU A 56 5.68 -9.00 3.81
C LEU A 56 7.16 -9.38 3.88
N TYR A 57 7.97 -9.00 2.88
CA TYR A 57 9.40 -9.24 2.94
C TYR A 57 10.06 -8.49 4.10
N GLN A 58 9.70 -7.22 4.29
CA GLN A 58 10.29 -6.36 5.31
C GLN A 58 9.90 -6.82 6.73
N ASP A 59 8.69 -7.33 6.95
CA ASP A 59 8.33 -8.05 8.18
C ASP A 59 9.35 -9.15 8.47
N TRP A 60 9.50 -10.12 7.56
CA TRP A 60 10.41 -11.25 7.77
C TRP A 60 11.87 -10.83 7.96
N ALA A 61 12.32 -9.82 7.20
CA ALA A 61 13.70 -9.34 7.24
C ALA A 61 14.01 -8.58 8.53
N LEU A 62 13.06 -7.81 9.06
CA LEU A 62 13.24 -6.98 10.24
C LEU A 62 12.97 -7.74 11.54
N TYR A 63 12.09 -8.75 11.54
CA TYR A 63 11.64 -9.46 12.74
C TYR A 63 12.76 -9.92 13.69
N PRO A 64 13.90 -10.48 13.21
CA PRO A 64 14.98 -10.93 14.09
C PRO A 64 15.67 -9.80 14.88
N THR A 65 15.54 -8.54 14.46
CA THR A 65 16.27 -7.40 15.01
C THR A 65 15.37 -6.28 15.51
N ASN A 66 14.19 -6.11 14.91
CA ASN A 66 13.24 -5.03 15.15
C ASN A 66 11.81 -5.57 15.12
N PRO A 67 11.41 -6.44 16.08
CA PRO A 67 10.11 -7.13 16.03
C PRO A 67 8.91 -6.18 16.06
N ASP A 68 8.98 -5.07 16.80
CA ASP A 68 7.88 -4.10 16.84
C ASP A 68 7.65 -3.44 15.47
N ILE A 69 8.72 -3.13 14.74
CA ILE A 69 8.62 -2.55 13.39
C ILE A 69 8.17 -3.60 12.39
N ALA A 70 8.67 -4.83 12.50
CA ALA A 70 8.23 -5.95 11.67
C ALA A 70 6.71 -6.17 11.78
N ASN A 71 6.17 -6.12 13.01
CA ASN A 71 4.74 -6.20 13.26
C ASN A 71 3.96 -5.04 12.59
N GLU A 72 4.52 -3.83 12.54
CA GLU A 72 3.89 -2.74 11.77
C GLU A 72 3.92 -2.99 10.26
N MET A 73 5.00 -3.57 9.72
CA MET A 73 5.05 -3.96 8.31
C MET A 73 4.00 -5.03 7.99
N GLU A 74 3.80 -6.02 8.88
CA GLU A 74 2.74 -7.03 8.73
C GLU A 74 1.35 -6.37 8.70
N LYS A 75 1.05 -5.48 9.66
CA LYS A 75 -0.25 -4.79 9.73
C LYS A 75 -0.51 -3.93 8.49
N ILE A 76 0.49 -3.22 7.98
CA ILE A 76 0.38 -2.46 6.72
C ILE A 76 0.17 -3.42 5.55
N GLY A 77 0.93 -4.52 5.46
CA GLY A 77 0.76 -5.55 4.44
C GLY A 77 -0.66 -6.14 4.40
N VAL A 78 -1.33 -6.31 5.55
CA VAL A 78 -2.75 -6.72 5.60
C VAL A 78 -3.68 -5.68 4.98
N VAL A 79 -3.38 -4.39 5.15
CA VAL A 79 -4.12 -3.29 4.50
C VAL A 79 -3.88 -3.33 2.99
N GLU A 80 -2.64 -3.51 2.53
CA GLU A 80 -2.34 -3.62 1.08
C GLU A 80 -2.99 -4.82 0.41
N MET A 81 -3.13 -5.94 1.14
CA MET A 81 -3.91 -7.09 0.65
C MET A 81 -5.37 -6.69 0.41
N THR A 82 -5.93 -5.84 1.28
CA THR A 82 -7.30 -5.32 1.13
C THR A 82 -7.40 -4.35 -0.05
N HIS A 83 -6.39 -3.49 -0.26
CA HIS A 83 -6.31 -2.60 -1.43
C HIS A 83 -6.27 -3.39 -2.73
N LEU A 84 -5.38 -4.39 -2.81
CA LEU A 84 -5.23 -5.27 -3.95
C LEU A 84 -6.52 -6.06 -4.25
N ASP A 85 -7.21 -6.56 -3.23
CA ASP A 85 -8.51 -7.24 -3.39
C ASP A 85 -9.57 -6.28 -3.94
N ALA A 86 -9.67 -5.07 -3.38
CA ALA A 86 -10.63 -4.07 -3.83
C ALA A 86 -10.40 -3.68 -5.31
N LEU A 87 -9.14 -3.43 -5.70
CA LEU A 87 -8.78 -3.15 -7.10
C LEU A 87 -9.05 -4.35 -8.01
N SER A 88 -8.71 -5.57 -7.58
CA SER A 88 -8.91 -6.78 -8.37
C SER A 88 -10.39 -7.06 -8.61
N ASN A 89 -11.24 -6.86 -7.61
CA ASN A 89 -12.68 -6.94 -7.73
C ASN A 89 -13.24 -5.83 -8.64
N ALA A 90 -12.72 -4.60 -8.53
CA ALA A 90 -13.08 -3.51 -9.45
C ALA A 90 -12.71 -3.87 -10.90
N ILE A 91 -11.53 -4.45 -11.15
CA ILE A 91 -11.12 -4.90 -12.50
C ILE A 91 -12.18 -5.85 -13.08
N VAL A 92 -12.66 -6.81 -12.29
CA VAL A 92 -13.73 -7.74 -12.71
C VAL A 92 -15.02 -6.97 -13.01
N SER A 93 -15.46 -6.08 -12.10
CA SER A 93 -16.71 -5.32 -12.26
C SER A 93 -16.72 -4.44 -13.52
N PHE A 94 -15.59 -3.85 -13.89
CA PHE A 94 -15.45 -3.04 -15.11
C PHE A 94 -15.18 -3.86 -16.38
N GLY A 95 -15.28 -5.19 -16.31
CA GLY A 95 -15.20 -6.11 -17.46
C GLY A 95 -13.79 -6.61 -17.80
N GLY A 96 -12.82 -6.40 -16.91
CA GLY A 96 -11.44 -6.85 -17.04
C GLY A 96 -11.17 -8.22 -16.43
N LYS A 97 -9.89 -8.62 -16.44
CA LYS A 97 -9.40 -9.83 -15.78
C LYS A 97 -8.24 -9.49 -14.83
N PRO A 98 -8.30 -9.87 -13.55
CA PRO A 98 -7.24 -9.65 -12.57
C PRO A 98 -6.13 -10.70 -12.74
N ASN A 99 -5.33 -10.56 -13.79
CA ASN A 99 -4.36 -11.59 -14.21
C ASN A 99 -2.90 -11.23 -13.90
N TYR A 100 -2.66 -10.34 -12.93
CA TYR A 100 -1.32 -9.90 -12.52
C TYR A 100 -0.46 -9.34 -13.66
N THR A 101 -1.09 -8.78 -14.70
CA THR A 101 -0.37 -8.14 -15.80
C THR A 101 -0.70 -6.67 -15.92
N TYR A 102 0.28 -5.88 -16.36
CA TYR A 102 0.10 -4.49 -16.77
C TYR A 102 0.93 -4.23 -18.03
N GLU A 103 0.31 -3.64 -19.05
CA GLU A 103 0.93 -3.34 -20.36
C GLU A 103 1.75 -4.50 -20.97
N GLY A 104 1.23 -5.72 -20.87
CA GLY A 104 1.87 -6.93 -21.41
C GLY A 104 2.99 -7.52 -20.55
N SER A 105 3.38 -6.85 -19.46
CA SER A 105 4.31 -7.37 -18.46
C SER A 105 3.57 -8.11 -17.37
N ILE A 106 4.05 -9.29 -17.00
CA ILE A 106 3.57 -10.02 -15.81
C ILE A 106 4.33 -9.43 -14.60
N TRP A 107 3.60 -9.11 -13.53
CA TRP A 107 4.23 -8.67 -12.29
C TRP A 107 5.23 -9.72 -11.81
N SER A 108 6.36 -9.29 -11.28
CA SER A 108 7.40 -10.21 -10.81
C SER A 108 8.06 -9.70 -9.53
N ALA A 109 8.67 -10.62 -8.79
CA ALA A 109 9.41 -10.31 -7.57
C ALA A 109 10.60 -9.35 -7.78
N ASN A 110 11.04 -9.10 -9.03
CA ASN A 110 12.04 -8.07 -9.32
C ASN A 110 11.59 -6.65 -8.96
N ASN A 111 10.28 -6.44 -8.76
CA ASN A 111 9.73 -5.15 -8.32
C ASN A 111 9.88 -4.93 -6.81
N VAL A 112 10.14 -5.98 -6.03
CA VAL A 112 10.15 -5.92 -4.56
C VAL A 112 11.41 -5.23 -4.06
N ASN A 113 11.25 -4.37 -3.06
CA ASN A 113 12.37 -3.73 -2.39
C ASN A 113 12.98 -4.66 -1.34
N PHE A 114 14.17 -5.21 -1.64
CA PHE A 114 14.92 -6.10 -0.75
C PHE A 114 15.98 -5.38 0.12
N SER A 115 15.86 -4.06 0.31
CA SER A 115 16.71 -3.30 1.24
C SER A 115 16.60 -3.88 2.66
N THR A 116 17.73 -3.89 3.38
CA THR A 116 17.82 -4.38 4.77
C THR A 116 18.27 -3.28 5.75
N SER A 117 18.63 -2.10 5.24
CA SER A 117 18.97 -0.93 6.06
C SER A 117 17.71 -0.24 6.53
N LEU A 118 17.47 -0.18 7.84
CA LEU A 118 16.23 0.33 8.39
C LEU A 118 15.91 1.79 8.00
N PRO A 119 16.85 2.76 8.09
CA PRO A 119 16.58 4.11 7.60
C PRO A 119 16.25 4.13 6.10
N GLN A 120 16.96 3.33 5.30
CA GLN A 120 16.72 3.26 3.85
C GLN A 120 15.32 2.71 3.55
N ILE A 121 14.91 1.63 4.23
CA ILE A 121 13.57 1.04 4.12
C ILE A 121 12.51 2.10 4.39
N MET A 122 12.58 2.81 5.51
CA MET A 122 11.55 3.78 5.88
C MET A 122 11.44 4.93 4.88
N TYR A 123 12.56 5.48 4.42
CA TYR A 123 12.55 6.53 3.40
C TYR A 123 12.05 6.03 2.03
N GLU A 124 12.34 4.78 1.66
CA GLU A 124 11.84 4.16 0.44
C GLU A 124 10.33 3.92 0.50
N ASN A 125 9.83 3.42 1.62
CA ASN A 125 8.40 3.20 1.84
C ASN A 125 7.62 4.53 1.80
N ILE A 126 8.08 5.58 2.49
CA ILE A 126 7.44 6.91 2.42
C ILE A 126 7.34 7.42 0.99
N ARG A 127 8.39 7.24 0.17
CA ARG A 127 8.36 7.63 -1.24
C ARG A 127 7.39 6.78 -2.05
N ALA A 128 7.28 5.49 -1.75
CA ALA A 128 6.32 4.61 -2.40
C ALA A 128 4.88 5.05 -2.11
N GLU A 129 4.53 5.34 -0.86
CA GLU A 129 3.17 5.77 -0.52
C GLU A 129 2.83 7.17 -1.03
N GLN A 130 3.79 8.10 -1.04
CA GLN A 130 3.60 9.41 -1.67
C GLN A 130 3.31 9.27 -3.17
N ARG A 131 3.95 8.29 -3.81
CA ARG A 131 3.71 7.98 -5.22
C ARG A 131 2.34 7.33 -5.39
N ALA A 132 1.96 6.36 -4.56
CA ALA A 132 0.65 5.72 -4.60
C ALA A 132 -0.47 6.75 -4.47
N ILE A 133 -0.36 7.70 -3.52
CA ILE A 133 -1.31 8.83 -3.39
C ILE A 133 -1.41 9.62 -4.69
N SER A 134 -0.26 9.96 -5.31
CA SER A 134 -0.24 10.71 -6.57
C SER A 134 -0.90 9.93 -7.72
N ASP A 135 -0.66 8.61 -7.80
CA ASP A 135 -1.24 7.73 -8.80
C ASP A 135 -2.78 7.60 -8.62
N TYR A 136 -3.26 7.54 -7.37
CA TYR A 136 -4.69 7.54 -7.07
C TYR A 136 -5.36 8.90 -7.35
N GLU A 137 -4.70 10.02 -7.02
CA GLU A 137 -5.21 11.36 -7.34
C GLU A 137 -5.35 11.53 -8.86
N TYR A 138 -4.34 11.09 -9.62
CA TYR A 138 -4.42 11.01 -11.08
C TYR A 138 -5.58 10.10 -11.53
N ALA A 139 -5.72 8.91 -10.98
CA ALA A 139 -6.81 7.99 -11.34
C ALA A 139 -8.20 8.59 -11.10
N ILE A 140 -8.41 9.33 -10.00
CA ILE A 140 -9.68 10.02 -9.68
C ILE A 140 -10.08 11.03 -10.77
N GLU A 141 -9.11 11.70 -11.38
CA GLU A 141 -9.34 12.65 -12.48
C GLU A 141 -9.66 11.94 -13.82
N HIS A 142 -9.25 10.67 -13.95
CA HIS A 142 -9.29 9.93 -15.23
C HIS A 142 -10.35 8.82 -15.29
N VAL A 143 -11.08 8.57 -14.21
CA VAL A 143 -12.25 7.69 -14.18
C VAL A 143 -13.55 8.49 -14.03
N ASP A 144 -14.67 7.95 -14.51
CA ASP A 144 -15.97 8.62 -14.41
C ASP A 144 -16.83 8.13 -13.23
N ASN A 145 -16.70 6.85 -12.86
CA ASN A 145 -17.57 6.23 -11.86
C ASN A 145 -17.31 6.79 -10.45
N GLN A 146 -18.35 7.35 -9.82
CA GLN A 146 -18.24 8.01 -8.52
C GLN A 146 -17.87 7.04 -7.39
N SER A 147 -18.48 5.85 -7.34
CA SER A 147 -18.19 4.86 -6.29
C SER A 147 -16.74 4.39 -6.33
N LEU A 148 -16.15 4.31 -7.53
CA LEU A 148 -14.74 4.00 -7.71
C LEU A 148 -13.84 5.14 -7.22
N LYS A 149 -14.21 6.40 -7.45
CA LYS A 149 -13.49 7.56 -6.88
C LYS A 149 -13.49 7.54 -5.35
N GLU A 150 -14.62 7.18 -4.73
CA GLU A 150 -14.67 7.04 -3.27
C GLU A 150 -13.79 5.89 -2.76
N MET A 151 -13.69 4.79 -3.52
CA MET A 151 -12.76 3.70 -3.20
C MET A 151 -11.31 4.19 -3.23
N PHE A 152 -10.92 4.96 -4.24
CA PHE A 152 -9.58 5.55 -4.32
C PHE A 152 -9.30 6.54 -3.18
N LYS A 153 -10.27 7.37 -2.80
CA LYS A 153 -10.13 8.27 -1.65
C LYS A 153 -9.96 7.52 -0.33
N LYS A 154 -10.63 6.38 -0.17
CA LYS A 154 -10.45 5.49 0.97
C LYS A 154 -9.01 4.98 1.01
N ILE A 155 -8.47 4.49 -0.11
CA ILE A 155 -7.08 4.01 -0.18
C ILE A 155 -6.10 5.15 0.11
N ILE A 156 -6.27 6.34 -0.49
CA ILE A 156 -5.45 7.54 -0.17
C ILE A 156 -5.44 7.85 1.34
N ALA A 157 -6.54 7.63 2.05
CA ALA A 157 -6.59 7.86 3.49
C ALA A 157 -5.76 6.83 4.28
N ASP A 158 -5.66 5.61 3.78
CA ASP A 158 -4.82 4.54 4.35
C ASP A 158 -3.34 4.84 4.06
N GLU A 159 -2.99 5.27 2.84
CA GLU A 159 -1.61 5.64 2.51
C GLU A 159 -1.05 6.79 3.37
N ARG A 160 -1.91 7.74 3.74
CA ARG A 160 -1.52 8.83 4.66
C ARG A 160 -1.20 8.30 6.06
N ASN A 161 -1.88 7.25 6.50
CA ASN A 161 -1.59 6.60 7.76
C ASN A 161 -0.28 5.79 7.68
N HIS A 162 -0.05 5.08 6.58
CA HIS A 162 1.21 4.35 6.35
C HIS A 162 2.41 5.30 6.41
N ILE A 163 2.33 6.45 5.72
CA ILE A 163 3.36 7.51 5.80
C ILE A 163 3.57 7.98 7.24
N ALA A 164 2.50 8.21 7.99
CA ALA A 164 2.60 8.67 9.38
C ALA A 164 3.30 7.62 10.28
N ILE A 165 3.03 6.33 10.06
CA ILE A 165 3.71 5.23 10.75
C ILE A 165 5.19 5.21 10.41
N PHE A 166 5.55 5.23 9.11
CA PHE A 166 6.96 5.22 8.70
C PHE A 166 7.71 6.45 9.21
N GLN A 167 7.10 7.63 9.22
CA GLN A 167 7.70 8.84 9.80
C GLN A 167 7.91 8.70 11.31
N ALA A 168 6.92 8.21 12.04
CA ALA A 168 7.04 7.97 13.48
C ALA A 168 8.10 6.91 13.82
N ILE A 169 8.32 5.94 12.93
CA ILE A 169 9.43 4.98 13.04
C ILE A 169 10.78 5.71 12.89
N ILE A 170 10.95 6.55 11.87
CA ILE A 170 12.18 7.37 11.69
C ILE A 170 12.46 8.23 12.91
N ASP A 171 11.45 8.96 13.39
CA ASP A 171 11.56 9.86 14.54
C ASP A 171 11.94 9.11 15.84
N SER A 172 11.72 7.80 15.91
CA SER A 172 12.10 6.98 17.07
C SER A 172 13.61 6.67 17.13
N PHE A 173 14.34 6.85 16.01
CA PHE A 173 15.79 6.66 15.92
C PHE A 173 16.61 7.95 16.04
N ASP A 174 16.02 9.09 15.72
CA ASP A 174 16.68 10.40 15.75
C ASP A 174 16.70 11.03 17.17
N ASN A 175 16.19 10.33 18.19
CA ASN A 175 16.12 10.76 19.59
C ASN A 175 17.08 10.00 20.51
#